data_AF-A0A6P7TI12-F1
#
_entry.id   AF-A0A6P7TI12-F1
#
_cell.length_a   1.000
_cell.length_b   1.000
_cell.length_c   1.000
_cell.angle_alpha   90.00
_cell.angle_beta   90.00
_cell.angle_gamma   90.00
#
_symmetry.space_group_name_H-M   'P 1'
#
loop_
_entity.id
_entity.type
_entity.pdbx_description
1 polymer ?
#
loop_
_entity_poly.entity_id
_entity_poly.type
_entity_poly.pdbx_seq_one_letter_code
_entity_poly.pdbx_strand_id
1 'polypeptide(L)'
;MKEVYGDDAPSNDIVKHSHRQFKCGRTSVKIAPIPGWPYSDIDDNTIHKVEAAILEDCGITIQQLAREVKINVGSMEKIIHDHLPMQKLFPRWIPLIFTPFQKQEQVNCS
;
A
#
# COMPACT_ATOMS: atom_id res chain seq x y z
N MET A 1 19.87 1.79 -32.84
CA MET A 1 19.55 2.28 -31.48
C MET A 1 19.65 3.80 -31.44
N LYS A 2 20.83 4.40 -31.57
CA LYS A 2 20.99 5.87 -31.59
C LYS A 2 20.24 6.57 -32.73
N GLU A 3 20.13 5.92 -33.89
CA GLU A 3 19.38 6.44 -35.03
C GLU A 3 17.85 6.49 -34.80
N VAL A 4 17.32 5.66 -33.89
CA VAL A 4 15.88 5.57 -33.59
C VAL A 4 15.52 6.30 -32.29
N TYR A 5 16.38 6.21 -31.28
CA TYR A 5 16.14 6.74 -29.93
C TYR A 5 16.98 7.98 -29.58
N GLY A 6 17.85 8.45 -30.49
CA GLY A 6 18.67 9.63 -30.26
C GLY A 6 19.55 9.52 -29.02
N ASP A 7 19.53 10.55 -28.18
CA ASP A 7 20.31 10.63 -26.94
C ASP A 7 19.72 9.81 -25.79
N ASP A 8 18.44 9.41 -25.87
CA ASP A 8 17.80 8.50 -24.92
C ASP A 8 18.14 7.02 -25.21
N ALA A 9 18.98 6.76 -26.22
CA ALA A 9 19.40 5.42 -26.56
C ALA A 9 20.24 4.80 -25.42
N PRO A 10 19.93 3.57 -24.98
CA PRO A 10 20.73 2.89 -23.98
C PRO A 10 22.14 2.62 -24.52
N SER A 11 23.13 2.66 -23.63
CA SER A 11 24.52 2.41 -24.02
C SER A 11 24.71 0.99 -24.56
N ASN A 12 25.71 0.81 -25.43
CA ASN A 12 26.02 -0.50 -26.02
C ASN A 12 26.28 -1.58 -24.96
N ASP A 13 26.81 -1.23 -23.79
CA ASP A 13 27.08 -2.18 -22.70
C ASP A 13 25.80 -2.68 -22.05
N ILE A 14 24.80 -1.81 -21.85
CA ILE A 14 23.47 -2.18 -21.33
C ILE A 14 22.77 -3.13 -22.31
N VAL A 15 22.88 -2.84 -23.61
CA VAL A 15 22.30 -3.68 -24.67
C VAL A 15 22.95 -5.06 -24.69
N LYS A 16 24.30 -5.14 -24.64
CA LYS A 16 25.03 -6.40 -24.58
C LYS A 16 24.70 -7.22 -23.33
N HIS A 17 24.63 -6.56 -22.17
CA HIS A 17 24.25 -7.21 -20.92
C HIS A 17 22.85 -7.81 -21.02
N SER A 18 21.88 -7.02 -21.47
CA SER A 18 20.49 -7.46 -21.63
C SER A 18 20.39 -8.65 -22.61
N HIS A 19 21.03 -8.55 -23.77
CA HIS A 19 21.07 -9.63 -24.76
C HIS A 19 21.63 -10.94 -24.17
N ARG A 20 22.71 -10.86 -23.38
CA ARG A 20 23.26 -12.04 -22.69
C ARG A 20 22.26 -12.64 -21.70
N GLN A 21 21.57 -11.82 -20.92
CA GLN A 21 20.57 -12.29 -19.95
C GLN A 21 19.41 -13.00 -20.64
N PHE A 22 18.91 -12.46 -21.76
CA PHE A 22 17.88 -13.11 -22.57
C PHE A 22 18.37 -14.45 -23.13
N LYS A 23 19.62 -14.52 -23.63
CA LYS A 23 20.21 -15.79 -24.10
C LYS A 23 20.39 -16.82 -22.97
N CYS A 24 20.60 -16.37 -21.73
CA CYS A 24 20.65 -17.21 -20.55
C CYS A 24 19.25 -17.62 -20.01
N GLY A 25 18.18 -17.41 -20.79
CA GLY A 25 16.84 -17.91 -20.48
C GLY A 25 15.96 -16.94 -19.67
N ARG A 26 16.42 -15.71 -19.41
CA ARG A 26 15.56 -14.68 -18.81
C ARG A 26 14.50 -14.26 -19.83
N THR A 27 13.23 -14.43 -19.51
CA THR A 27 12.10 -14.03 -20.37
C THR A 27 11.46 -12.70 -19.94
N SER A 28 11.72 -12.25 -18.70
CA SER A 28 11.15 -11.02 -18.14
C SER A 28 11.98 -9.78 -18.50
N VAL A 29 11.28 -8.79 -19.06
CA VAL A 29 11.80 -7.43 -19.31
C VAL A 29 11.90 -6.61 -18.01
N LYS A 30 11.14 -6.97 -16.97
CA LYS A 30 11.20 -6.28 -15.67
C LYS A 30 12.55 -6.52 -15.02
N ILE A 31 13.11 -5.49 -14.38
CA ILE A 31 14.33 -5.58 -13.57
C ILE A 31 14.09 -6.59 -12.44
N ALA A 32 15.03 -7.53 -12.28
CA ALA A 32 14.97 -8.50 -11.19
C ALA A 32 15.17 -7.76 -9.85
N PRO A 33 14.54 -8.22 -8.76
CA PRO A 33 14.73 -7.62 -7.45
C PRO A 33 16.23 -7.56 -7.11
N ILE A 34 16.72 -6.37 -6.78
CA ILE A 34 18.12 -6.13 -6.45
C ILE A 34 18.32 -6.55 -4.99
N PRO A 35 19.22 -7.49 -4.68
CA PRO A 35 19.50 -7.88 -3.30
C PRO A 35 19.96 -6.65 -2.50
N GLY A 36 19.27 -6.34 -1.40
CA GLY A 36 19.59 -5.20 -0.54
C GLY A 36 18.92 -3.87 -0.93
N TRP A 37 18.16 -3.82 -2.02
CA TRP A 37 17.24 -2.70 -2.26
C TRP A 37 15.94 -3.00 -1.52
N PRO A 38 15.47 -2.15 -0.59
CA PRO A 38 14.17 -2.31 0.04
C PRO A 38 13.11 -2.00 -1.03
N TYR A 39 12.78 -2.98 -1.86
CA TYR A 39 11.67 -2.87 -2.81
C TYR A 39 10.32 -2.94 -2.08
N SER A 40 10.34 -3.25 -0.78
CA SER A 40 9.20 -3.18 0.12
C SER A 40 9.70 -3.08 1.56
N ASP A 41 9.78 -1.87 2.13
CA ASP A 41 9.87 -1.64 3.59
C ASP A 41 8.55 -2.03 4.32
N ILE A 42 7.77 -2.93 3.72
CA ILE A 42 6.51 -3.43 4.25
C ILE A 42 6.80 -4.80 4.82
N ASP A 43 7.19 -4.82 6.10
CA ASP A 43 7.32 -6.03 6.90
C ASP A 43 5.95 -6.51 7.39
N ASP A 44 5.77 -7.81 7.57
CA ASP A 44 4.49 -8.40 8.01
C ASP A 44 4.06 -7.86 9.38
N ASN A 45 5.02 -7.62 10.28
CA ASN A 45 4.77 -6.97 11.57
C ASN A 45 4.18 -5.57 11.42
N THR A 46 4.62 -4.82 10.40
CA THR A 46 4.10 -3.49 10.10
C THR A 46 2.68 -3.57 9.56
N ILE A 47 2.39 -4.54 8.68
CA ILE A 47 1.04 -4.77 8.17
C ILE A 47 0.08 -5.05 9.33
N HIS A 48 0.45 -5.94 10.25
CA HIS A 48 -0.37 -6.26 11.42
C HIS A 48 -0.58 -5.07 12.36
N LYS A 49 0.41 -4.19 12.54
CA LYS A 49 0.23 -2.96 13.33
C LYS A 49 -0.76 -2.01 12.69
N VAL A 50 -0.71 -1.84 11.37
CA VAL A 50 -1.66 -1.02 10.62
C VAL A 50 -3.07 -1.61 10.72
N GLU A 51 -3.20 -2.92 10.56
CA GLU A 51 -4.47 -3.62 10.70
C GLU A 51 -5.08 -3.44 12.09
N ALA A 52 -4.30 -3.65 13.15
CA ALA A 52 -4.75 -3.47 14.53
C ALA A 52 -5.22 -2.02 14.80
N ALA A 53 -4.47 -1.02 14.34
CA ALA A 53 -4.82 0.38 14.51
C ALA A 53 -6.13 0.76 13.79
N ILE A 54 -6.38 0.21 12.60
CA ILE A 54 -7.64 0.43 11.85
C ILE A 54 -8.82 -0.25 12.55
N LEU A 55 -8.61 -1.43 13.13
CA LEU A 55 -9.66 -2.16 13.86
C LEU A 55 -10.01 -1.49 15.20
N GLU A 56 -9.04 -0.84 15.85
CA GLU A 56 -9.26 -0.06 17.06
C GLU A 56 -10.04 1.23 16.79
N ASP A 57 -9.67 1.98 15.74
CA ASP A 57 -10.36 3.19 15.31
C ASP A 57 -10.57 3.22 13.79
N CYS A 58 -11.80 2.89 13.37
CA CYS A 58 -12.17 2.91 11.95
C CYS A 58 -12.19 4.32 11.33
N GLY A 59 -12.08 5.38 12.14
CA GLY A 59 -12.02 6.78 11.71
C GLY A 59 -10.60 7.32 11.49
N ILE A 60 -9.56 6.53 11.77
CA ILE A 60 -8.17 6.97 11.71
C ILE A 60 -7.75 7.38 10.29
N THR A 61 -7.02 8.49 10.17
CA THR A 61 -6.54 8.96 8.86
C THR A 61 -5.23 8.28 8.45
N ILE A 62 -5.03 8.10 7.14
CA ILE A 62 -3.79 7.57 6.57
C ILE A 62 -2.57 8.37 7.03
N GLN A 63 -2.70 9.70 7.19
CA GLN A 63 -1.62 10.55 7.69
C GLN A 63 -1.29 10.34 9.17
N GLN A 64 -2.27 9.95 10.00
CA GLN A 64 -2.02 9.61 11.40
C GLN A 64 -1.32 8.26 11.48
N LEU A 65 -1.84 7.25 10.79
CA LEU A 65 -1.20 5.93 10.69
C LEU A 65 0.24 6.04 10.18
N ALA A 66 0.48 6.83 9.14
CA ALA A 66 1.80 7.04 8.57
C ALA A 66 2.78 7.63 9.59
N ARG A 67 2.32 8.58 10.41
CA ARG A 67 3.14 9.19 11.47
C ARG A 67 3.43 8.22 12.61
N GLU A 68 2.45 7.43 13.01
CA GLU A 68 2.56 6.47 14.11
C GLU A 68 3.49 5.30 13.76
N VAL A 69 3.29 4.72 12.57
CA VAL A 69 4.08 3.59 12.08
C VAL A 69 5.41 4.05 11.45
N LYS A 70 5.62 5.37 11.29
CA LYS A 70 6.80 6.00 10.69
C LYS A 70 7.06 5.55 9.25
N ILE A 71 5.99 5.48 8.47
CA ILE A 71 6.00 5.10 7.06
C ILE A 71 5.51 6.25 6.20
N ASN A 72 5.99 6.34 4.96
CA ASN A 72 5.50 7.36 4.04
C ASN A 72 4.03 7.10 3.64
N VAL A 73 3.28 8.16 3.39
CA VAL A 73 1.84 8.09 3.10
C VAL A 73 1.53 7.16 1.92
N GLY A 74 2.32 7.21 0.84
CA GLY A 74 2.08 6.36 -0.34
C GLY A 74 2.29 4.87 -0.07
N SER A 75 3.17 4.51 0.87
CA SER A 75 3.36 3.12 1.29
C SER A 75 2.24 2.68 2.23
N MET A 76 1.73 3.59 3.07
CA MET A 76 0.52 3.32 3.87
C MET A 76 -0.70 3.06 2.98
N GLU A 77 -0.90 3.85 1.92
CA GLU A 77 -1.95 3.62 0.92
C GLU A 77 -1.83 2.24 0.26
N LYS A 78 -0.61 1.85 -0.14
CA LYS A 78 -0.35 0.50 -0.68
C LYS A 78 -0.63 -0.60 0.34
N ILE A 79 -0.25 -0.42 1.60
CA ILE A 79 -0.56 -1.41 2.66
C ILE A 79 -2.06 -1.61 2.78
N ILE A 80 -2.83 -0.51 2.87
CA ILE A 80 -4.28 -0.57 3.04
C ILE A 80 -4.96 -1.21 1.83
N HIS A 81 -4.55 -0.85 0.61
CA HIS A 81 -5.21 -1.32 -0.62
C HIS A 81 -4.71 -2.67 -1.13
N ASP A 82 -3.40 -2.88 -1.15
CA ASP A 82 -2.78 -4.06 -1.77
C ASP A 82 -2.63 -5.22 -0.77
N HIS A 83 -2.38 -4.91 0.52
CA HIS A 83 -2.09 -5.93 1.54
C HIS A 83 -3.26 -6.23 2.48
N LEU A 84 -4.07 -5.24 2.87
CA LEU A 84 -5.25 -5.41 3.75
C LEU A 84 -6.60 -5.50 3.02
N PRO A 85 -6.60 -5.51 1.68
CA PRO A 85 -7.74 -5.10 0.82
C PRO A 85 -8.86 -4.26 1.45
N MET A 86 -8.53 -3.24 2.26
CA MET A 86 -9.52 -2.42 2.95
C MET A 86 -9.95 -1.22 2.10
N GLN A 87 -11.23 -0.84 2.25
CA GLN A 87 -11.78 0.37 1.64
C GLN A 87 -12.29 1.33 2.70
N LYS A 88 -12.06 2.63 2.49
CA LYS A 88 -12.62 3.67 3.33
C LYS A 88 -14.13 3.76 3.11
N LEU A 89 -14.90 3.42 4.13
CA LEU A 89 -16.34 3.66 4.15
C LEU A 89 -16.63 4.95 4.91
N PHE A 90 -17.54 5.77 4.38
CA PHE A 90 -18.02 6.94 5.11
C PHE A 90 -18.95 6.50 6.24
N PRO A 91 -18.82 7.06 7.46
CA PRO A 91 -19.75 6.75 8.54
C PRO A 91 -21.16 7.18 8.15
N ARG A 92 -22.16 6.36 8.50
CA ARG A 92 -23.57 6.69 8.28
C ARG A 92 -23.93 7.88 9.17
N TRP A 93 -24.59 8.89 8.61
CA TRP A 93 -25.08 10.03 9.40
C TRP A 93 -26.20 9.56 10.34
N ILE A 94 -26.00 9.77 11.64
CA ILE A 94 -26.99 9.49 12.68
C ILE A 94 -27.43 10.85 13.25
N PRO A 95 -28.69 11.29 13.00
CA PRO A 95 -29.17 12.61 13.41
C PRO A 95 -29.22 12.82 14.94
N LEU A 96 -29.10 11.75 15.73
CA LEU A 96 -29.35 11.81 17.16
C LEU A 96 -28.28 11.03 17.93
N ILE A 97 -27.58 11.74 18.83
CA ILE A 97 -26.73 11.12 19.83
C ILE A 97 -27.66 10.59 20.93
N PHE A 98 -27.91 9.29 20.94
CA PHE A 98 -28.78 8.67 21.94
C PHE A 98 -28.11 8.64 23.32
N THR A 99 -28.87 9.09 24.33
CA THR A 99 -28.51 8.89 25.74
C THR A 99 -28.63 7.42 26.13
N PRO A 100 -27.93 6.95 27.19
CA PRO A 100 -28.00 5.56 27.64
C PRO A 100 -29.43 5.08 27.91
N PHE A 101 -30.27 5.95 28.48
CA PHE A 101 -31.68 5.67 28.74
C PHE A 101 -32.48 5.43 27.46
N GLN A 102 -32.31 6.28 26.44
CA GLN A 102 -33.03 6.12 25.16
C GLN A 102 -32.59 4.86 24.39
N LYS A 103 -31.32 4.44 24.51
CA LYS A 103 -30.86 3.16 23.96
C LYS A 103 -31.55 1.98 24.63
N GLN A 104 -31.82 2.07 25.94
CA GLN A 104 -32.49 1.02 26.69
C GLN A 104 -33.97 0.92 26.31
N GLU A 105 -34.67 2.05 26.13
CA GLU A 105 -36.04 2.05 25.63
C GLU A 105 -36.17 1.50 24.20
N GLN A 106 -35.20 1.79 23.32
CA GLN A 106 -35.23 1.27 21.94
C GLN A 106 -35.15 -0.26 21.87
N VAL A 107 -34.35 -0.90 22.74
CA VAL A 107 -34.20 -2.37 22.78
C VAL A 107 -35.44 -3.05 23.35
N ASN A 108 -36.13 -2.40 24.29
CA ASN A 108 -37.36 -2.95 24.90
C ASN A 108 -38.60 -2.84 24.00
N CYS A 109 -38.53 -2.04 22.93
CA CYS A 109 -39.62 -1.78 22.00
C CYS A 109 -39.48 -2.51 20.64
N SER A 110 -38.49 -3.41 20.49
CA SER A 110 -38.40 -4.39 19.38
C SER A 110 -38.79 -5.78 19.87
#